data_AF-A0A432L7C2-F1
#
_entry.id   AF-A0A432L7C2-F1
#
_cell.length_a   1.000
_cell.length_b   1.000
_cell.length_c   1.000
_cell.angle_alpha   90.00
_cell.angle_beta   90.00
_cell.angle_gamma   90.00
#
_symmetry.space_group_name_H-M   'P 1'
#
loop_
_entity.id
_entity.type
_entity.pdbx_description
1 polymer ?
#
loop_
_entity_poly.entity_id
_entity_poly.type
_entity_poly.pdbx_seq_one_letter_code
_entity_poly.pdbx_strand_id
1 'polypeptide(L)'
;MSVIDRFFENNPTCNGFKDNVSFNELFSWLEEATQVFNMIQACNNNQAALEGVVKELEEKYSNRSDLDLTDHFTRRTIGRVVKEILIDFGYIQTGEKSLSQGEYFNRFPKEVSHPQGM
;
A
#
# COMPACT_ATOMS: atom_id res chain seq x y z
N MET A 1 -10.76 5.06 -19.89
CA MET A 1 -10.85 5.23 -18.43
C MET A 1 -9.52 4.78 -17.86
N SER A 2 -8.84 5.64 -17.11
CA SER A 2 -7.59 5.23 -16.45
C SER A 2 -7.89 4.31 -15.26
N VAL A 3 -6.89 3.56 -14.78
CA VAL A 3 -7.06 2.69 -13.61
C VAL A 3 -7.41 3.52 -12.37
N ILE A 4 -6.86 4.73 -12.24
CA ILE A 4 -7.16 5.64 -11.14
C ILE A 4 -8.58 6.24 -11.21
N ASP A 5 -9.12 6.50 -12.41
CA ASP A 5 -10.53 6.92 -12.55
C ASP A 5 -11.46 5.80 -12.06
N ARG A 6 -11.21 4.57 -12.53
CA ARG A 6 -11.95 3.36 -12.12
C ARG A 6 -11.86 3.15 -10.60
N PHE A 7 -10.68 3.34 -10.02
CA PHE A 7 -10.46 3.26 -8.58
C PHE A 7 -11.42 4.17 -7.82
N PHE A 8 -11.50 5.45 -8.18
CA PHE A 8 -12.33 6.42 -7.48
C PHE A 8 -13.83 6.22 -7.74
N GLU A 9 -14.22 5.75 -8.91
CA GLU A 9 -15.59 5.34 -9.19
C GLU A 9 -16.04 4.18 -8.28
N ASN A 10 -15.17 3.19 -8.09
CA ASN A 10 -15.44 2.03 -7.25
C ASN A 10 -15.26 2.30 -5.74
N ASN A 11 -14.53 3.35 -5.36
CA ASN A 11 -14.20 3.67 -3.97
C ASN A 11 -14.55 5.12 -3.62
N PRO A 12 -15.84 5.51 -3.61
CA PRO A 12 -16.25 6.90 -3.40
C PRO A 12 -15.81 7.47 -2.04
N THR A 13 -15.63 6.62 -1.02
CA THR A 13 -15.09 7.03 0.29
C THR A 13 -13.67 7.59 0.18
N CYS A 14 -12.92 7.20 -0.84
CA CYS A 14 -11.54 7.61 -1.07
C CYS A 14 -11.43 8.89 -1.93
N ASN A 15 -12.55 9.50 -2.34
CA ASN A 15 -12.55 10.71 -3.18
C ASN A 15 -11.81 11.91 -2.56
N GLY A 16 -11.61 11.93 -1.24
CA GLY A 16 -10.77 12.94 -0.58
C GLY A 16 -9.31 12.93 -1.05
N PHE A 17 -8.85 11.85 -1.70
CA PHE A 17 -7.51 11.75 -2.28
C PHE A 17 -7.41 12.13 -3.76
N LYS A 18 -8.52 12.48 -4.45
CA LYS A 18 -8.51 12.76 -5.90
C LYS A 18 -7.50 13.83 -6.31
N ASP A 19 -7.47 14.92 -5.55
CA ASP A 19 -6.60 16.07 -5.81
C ASP A 19 -5.30 16.01 -4.97
N ASN A 20 -5.02 14.88 -4.32
CA ASN A 20 -3.86 14.71 -3.47
C ASN A 20 -2.63 14.35 -4.30
N VAL A 21 -1.59 15.19 -4.23
CA VAL A 21 -0.39 15.06 -5.07
C VAL A 21 0.37 13.79 -4.71
N SER A 22 0.69 13.57 -3.44
CA SER A 22 1.43 12.39 -3.01
C SER A 22 0.67 11.09 -3.28
N PHE A 23 -0.66 11.10 -3.19
CA PHE A 23 -1.49 9.94 -3.52
C PHE A 23 -1.42 9.61 -5.01
N ASN A 24 -1.56 10.60 -5.89
CA ASN A 24 -1.47 10.41 -7.33
C ASN A 24 -0.07 9.93 -7.73
N GLU A 25 0.99 10.49 -7.13
CA GLU A 25 2.36 10.01 -7.32
C GLU A 25 2.54 8.55 -6.85
N LEU A 26 1.98 8.18 -5.69
CA LEU A 26 2.02 6.81 -5.17
C LEU A 26 1.27 5.85 -6.09
N PHE A 27 0.11 6.25 -6.58
CA PHE A 27 -0.69 5.43 -7.49
C PHE A 27 0.08 5.15 -8.77
N SER A 28 0.59 6.19 -9.43
CA SER A 28 1.38 6.04 -10.65
C SER A 28 2.63 5.19 -10.43
N TRP A 29 3.32 5.36 -9.30
CA TRP A 29 4.48 4.54 -8.95
C TRP A 29 4.12 3.06 -8.74
N LEU A 30 2.99 2.76 -8.09
CA LEU A 30 2.53 1.38 -7.92
C LEU A 30 2.09 0.72 -9.24
N GLU A 31 1.65 1.51 -10.22
CA GLU A 31 1.25 1.05 -11.56
C GLU A 31 2.46 0.76 -12.47
N GLU A 32 3.67 1.22 -12.11
CA GLU A 32 4.89 0.92 -12.86
C GLU A 32 5.15 -0.59 -12.92
N ALA A 33 5.62 -1.06 -14.09
CA ALA A 33 5.80 -2.48 -14.37
C ALA A 33 6.68 -3.21 -13.34
N THR A 34 7.71 -2.54 -12.81
CA THR A 34 8.60 -3.10 -11.79
C THR A 34 7.84 -3.39 -10.48
N GLN A 35 7.01 -2.46 -10.04
CA GLN A 35 6.26 -2.54 -8.79
C GLN A 35 5.14 -3.58 -8.92
N VAL A 36 4.44 -3.57 -10.05
CA VAL A 36 3.47 -4.61 -10.40
C VAL A 36 4.13 -6.00 -10.39
N PHE A 37 5.28 -6.15 -11.04
CA PHE A 37 6.03 -7.40 -11.05
C PHE A 37 6.39 -7.86 -9.63
N ASN A 38 6.94 -6.96 -8.80
CA ASN A 38 7.32 -7.29 -7.42
C ASN A 38 6.12 -7.71 -6.57
N MET A 39 4.98 -7.02 -6.70
CA MET A 39 3.74 -7.40 -6.00
C MET A 39 3.20 -8.77 -6.45
N ILE A 40 3.29 -9.08 -7.75
CA ILE A 40 2.93 -10.41 -8.28
C ILE A 40 3.88 -11.49 -7.75
N GLN A 41 5.20 -11.25 -7.73
CA GLN A 41 6.17 -12.19 -7.18
C GLN A 41 5.91 -12.48 -5.71
N ALA A 42 5.62 -11.45 -4.90
CA ALA A 42 5.23 -11.63 -3.51
C ALA A 42 3.99 -12.53 -3.38
N CYS A 43 2.98 -12.32 -4.24
CA CYS A 43 1.78 -13.17 -4.26
C CYS A 43 2.10 -14.62 -4.62
N ASN A 44 2.94 -14.86 -5.62
CA ASN A 44 3.42 -16.19 -6.04
C ASN A 44 4.19 -16.91 -4.91
N ASN A 45 4.89 -16.15 -4.07
CA ASN A 45 5.57 -16.64 -2.87
C ASN A 45 4.63 -16.82 -1.66
N ASN A 46 3.31 -16.80 -1.88
CA ASN A 46 2.29 -16.85 -0.84
C ASN A 46 2.32 -15.70 0.18
N GLN A 47 2.97 -14.58 -0.13
CA GLN A 47 2.98 -13.38 0.71
C GLN A 47 1.82 -12.44 0.34
N ALA A 48 1.68 -11.33 1.07
CA ALA A 48 0.77 -10.25 0.70
C ALA A 48 1.36 -9.48 -0.50
N ALA A 49 0.52 -8.93 -1.39
CA ALA A 49 1.01 -8.15 -2.53
C ALA A 49 1.92 -6.98 -2.12
N LEU A 50 1.51 -6.23 -1.08
CA LEU A 50 2.29 -5.11 -0.53
C LEU A 50 3.69 -5.53 -0.06
N GLU A 51 3.92 -6.80 0.27
CA GLU A 51 5.24 -7.29 0.69
C GLU A 51 6.33 -6.99 -0.35
N GLY A 52 5.99 -7.02 -1.63
CA GLY A 52 6.94 -6.76 -2.72
C GLY A 52 7.39 -5.30 -2.83
N VAL A 53 6.70 -4.37 -2.16
CA VAL A 53 6.91 -2.91 -2.33
C VAL A 53 6.92 -2.12 -1.02
N VAL A 54 6.56 -2.72 0.12
CA VAL A 54 6.28 -1.99 1.36
C VAL A 54 7.46 -1.16 1.87
N LYS A 55 8.69 -1.67 1.78
CA LYS A 55 9.88 -0.93 2.24
C LYS A 55 10.12 0.33 1.40
N GLU A 56 10.14 0.19 0.08
CA GLU A 56 10.35 1.31 -0.84
C GLU A 56 9.19 2.33 -0.75
N LEU A 57 7.96 1.84 -0.59
CA LEU A 57 6.78 2.68 -0.39
C LEU A 57 6.93 3.54 0.87
N GLU A 58 7.28 2.94 2.00
CA GLU A 58 7.45 3.67 3.25
C GLU A 58 8.64 4.63 3.19
N GLU A 59 9.77 4.22 2.60
CA GLU A 59 10.94 5.10 2.42
C GLU A 59 10.60 6.34 1.58
N LYS A 60 9.85 6.15 0.48
CA LYS A 60 9.52 7.23 -0.46
C LYS A 60 8.41 8.15 0.04
N TYR A 61 7.44 7.64 0.79
CA TYR A 61 6.21 8.37 1.12
C TYR A 61 5.99 8.66 2.61
N SER A 62 6.77 8.10 3.54
CA SER A 62 6.56 8.33 5.00
C SER A 62 6.71 9.78 5.45
N ASN A 63 7.50 10.59 4.73
CA ASN A 63 7.76 11.99 5.07
C ASN A 63 6.83 12.98 4.34
N ARG A 64 5.74 12.50 3.72
CA ARG A 64 4.78 13.34 2.99
C ARG A 64 3.71 13.88 3.94
N SER A 65 3.58 15.19 4.03
CA SER A 65 2.59 15.84 4.91
C SER A 65 1.14 15.70 4.43
N ASP A 66 0.94 15.48 3.13
CA ASP A 66 -0.37 15.26 2.51
C ASP A 66 -0.75 13.78 2.42
N LEU A 67 0.13 12.84 2.82
CA LEU A 67 -0.14 11.41 2.79
C LEU A 67 0.39 10.72 4.05
N ASP A 68 -0.42 10.73 5.11
CA ASP A 68 -0.05 10.18 6.41
C ASP A 68 -0.15 8.64 6.45
N LEU A 69 1.00 7.96 6.49
CA LEU A 69 1.07 6.49 6.58
C LEU A 69 0.77 5.95 7.99
N THR A 70 0.75 6.80 9.03
CA THR A 70 0.31 6.39 10.38
C THR A 70 -1.21 6.20 10.43
N ASP A 71 -1.94 7.00 9.63
CA ASP A 71 -3.38 6.93 9.53
C ASP A 71 -3.86 5.59 8.96
N HIS A 72 -4.83 5.00 9.66
CA HIS A 72 -5.39 3.70 9.29
C HIS A 72 -6.19 3.79 7.99
N PHE A 73 -6.87 4.90 7.72
CA PHE A 73 -7.66 5.06 6.51
C PHE A 73 -6.76 5.21 5.26
N THR A 74 -5.66 5.96 5.35
CA THR A 74 -4.63 6.04 4.32
C THR A 74 -4.06 4.66 4.00
N ARG A 75 -3.61 3.90 5.00
CA ARG A 75 -3.06 2.55 4.80
C ARG A 75 -4.05 1.60 4.14
N ARG A 76 -5.33 1.64 4.57
CA ARG A 76 -6.39 0.85 3.93
C ARG A 76 -6.65 1.27 2.50
N THR A 77 -6.60 2.57 2.20
CA THR A 77 -6.77 3.11 0.86
C THR A 77 -5.66 2.62 -0.07
N ILE A 78 -4.40 2.67 0.38
CA ILE A 78 -3.25 2.13 -0.37
C ILE A 78 -3.42 0.62 -0.63
N GLY A 79 -3.91 -0.13 0.36
CA GLY A 79 -4.24 -1.54 0.16
C GLY A 79 -5.34 -1.79 -0.88
N ARG A 80 -6.27 -0.85 -1.08
CA ARG A 80 -7.28 -0.91 -2.15
C ARG A 80 -6.68 -0.57 -3.51
N VAL A 81 -5.78 0.40 -3.59
CA VAL A 81 -5.04 0.74 -4.82
C VAL A 81 -4.29 -0.47 -5.35
N VAL A 82 -3.56 -1.18 -4.49
CA VAL A 82 -2.84 -2.40 -4.88
C VAL A 82 -3.78 -3.45 -5.47
N LYS A 83 -4.97 -3.65 -4.88
CA LYS A 83 -5.96 -4.58 -5.44
C LYS A 83 -6.45 -4.12 -6.81
N GLU A 84 -6.77 -2.83 -6.92
CA GLU A 84 -7.30 -2.24 -8.15
C GLU A 84 -6.33 -2.43 -9.33
N ILE A 85 -5.04 -2.19 -9.09
CA ILE A 85 -3.98 -2.38 -10.10
C ILE A 85 -3.86 -3.85 -10.47
N LEU A 86 -3.83 -4.74 -9.48
CA LEU A 86 -3.58 -6.17 -9.71
C LEU A 86 -4.77 -6.94 -10.28
N ILE A 87 -6.00 -6.39 -10.24
CA ILE A 87 -7.19 -7.00 -10.86
C ILE A 87 -6.93 -7.29 -12.34
N ASP A 88 -6.30 -6.37 -13.06
CA ASP A 88 -6.02 -6.52 -14.50
C ASP A 88 -4.99 -7.65 -14.78
N PHE A 89 -4.32 -8.16 -13.75
CA PHE A 89 -3.36 -9.27 -13.80
C PHE A 89 -3.93 -10.58 -13.24
N GLY A 90 -5.24 -10.64 -13.00
CA GLY A 90 -5.91 -11.83 -12.48
C GLY A 90 -5.75 -12.04 -10.98
N TYR A 91 -5.44 -11.00 -10.21
CA TYR A 91 -5.34 -11.09 -8.77
C TYR A 91 -6.67 -11.45 -8.11
N ILE A 92 -6.64 -12.51 -7.30
CA ILE A 92 -7.77 -12.94 -6.47
C ILE A 92 -7.36 -12.80 -5.02
N GLN A 93 -8.10 -12.02 -4.24
CA GLN A 93 -7.86 -11.90 -2.82
C GLN A 93 -8.29 -13.20 -2.12
N THR A 94 -7.32 -13.97 -1.61
CA THR A 94 -7.57 -15.27 -0.94
C THR A 94 -7.60 -15.20 0.59
N GLY A 95 -7.38 -14.02 1.18
CA GLY A 95 -7.43 -13.80 2.63
C GLY A 95 -6.67 -12.55 3.08
N GLU A 96 -6.66 -12.29 4.38
CA GLU A 96 -5.73 -11.32 4.98
C GLU A 96 -4.39 -12.02 5.25
N LYS A 97 -3.30 -11.40 4.81
CA LYS A 97 -1.93 -11.87 5.07
C LYS A 97 -1.18 -10.79 5.82
N SER A 98 -0.44 -11.18 6.85
CA SER A 98 0.46 -10.27 7.56
C SER A 98 1.67 -9.93 6.69
N LEU A 99 2.20 -8.72 6.88
CA LEU A 99 3.46 -8.30 6.26
C LEU A 99 4.63 -8.70 7.16
N SER A 100 5.74 -9.13 6.56
CA SER A 100 6.96 -9.48 7.32
C SER A 100 7.91 -8.30 7.52
N GLN A 101 7.65 -7.20 6.82
CA GLN A 101 8.43 -5.97 6.81
C GLN A 101 7.50 -4.75 6.72
N GLY A 102 8.09 -3.57 6.85
CA GLY A 102 7.39 -2.30 6.96
C GLY A 102 7.18 -1.91 8.42
N GLU A 103 7.19 -0.61 8.68
CA GLU A 103 6.90 0.00 9.96
C GLU A 103 5.44 0.41 10.08
N TYR A 104 4.87 0.93 9.00
CA TYR A 104 3.53 1.49 8.98
C TYR A 104 2.50 0.44 8.62
N PHE A 105 2.79 -0.46 7.68
CA PHE A 105 1.81 -1.46 7.22
C PHE A 105 1.86 -2.78 7.99
N ASN A 106 2.92 -3.02 8.75
CA ASN A 106 3.05 -4.23 9.55
C ASN A 106 2.03 -4.24 10.69
N ARG A 107 1.27 -5.33 10.81
CA ARG A 107 0.27 -5.53 11.87
C ARG A 107 0.87 -6.11 13.15
N PHE A 108 2.14 -6.54 13.14
CA PHE A 108 2.83 -6.89 14.37
C PHE A 108 3.19 -5.60 15.12
N PRO A 109 2.62 -5.35 16.32
CA PRO A 109 3.13 -4.28 17.15
C PRO A 109 4.61 -4.54 17.39
N LYS A 110 5.46 -3.56 17.06
CA LYS A 110 6.83 -3.58 17.56
C LYS A 110 6.72 -3.47 19.08
N GLU A 111 7.07 -4.52 19.82
CA GLU A 111 7.28 -4.38 21.26
C GLU A 111 8.33 -3.28 21.45
N VAL A 112 7.88 -2.13 21.94
CA VAL A 112 8.77 -1.03 22.28
C VAL A 112 9.46 -1.43 23.57
N SER A 113 10.57 -2.16 23.47
CA SER A 113 11.47 -2.39 24.60
C SER A 113 12.03 -1.04 25.02
N HIS A 114 11.43 -0.42 26.03
CA HIS A 114 12.05 0.70 26.71
C HIS A 114 13.30 0.16 27.40
N PRO A 115 14.49 0.77 27.21
CA PRO A 115 15.60 0.48 28.11
C PRO A 115 15.13 0.79 29.52
N GLN A 116 15.09 -0.22 30.38
CA GLN A 116 14.92 0.01 31.81
C GLN A 116 16.08 0.91 32.24
N GLY A 117 15.72 2.10 32.71
CA GLY A 117 16.68 3.11 33.14
C GLY A 117 17.66 2.57 34.17
N MET A 118 18.85 3.13 34.13
CA MET A 118 19.87 3.07 35.18
C MET A 118 19.32 3.47 36.54
#